data_AF-A0A7C7ZBW5-F1
#
_entry.id   AF-A0A7C7ZBW5-F1
#
_cell.length_a   1.000
_cell.length_b   1.000
_cell.length_c   1.000
_cell.angle_alpha   90.00
_cell.angle_beta   90.00
_cell.angle_gamma   90.00
#
_symmetry.space_group_name_H-M   'P 1'
#
loop_
_entity.id
_entity.type
_entity.pdbx_description
1 polymer ?
#
loop_
_entity_poly.entity_id
_entity_poly.type
_entity_poly.pdbx_seq_one_letter_code
_entity_poly.pdbx_strand_id
1 'polypeptide(L)'
;MSKTIMGKDAYWMNFFGLMLLTLIEVAAVGTDLGPTAEGFDMTERQLTLWILTIIAIPKFMMIAAIFMHLWGENDSGILTLTALFPAFFIIIMVLFIGLTHPEAATGLPAWCRPGTYGL
;
A
#
# COMPACT_ATOMS: atom_id res chain seq x y z
N MET A 1 21.53 -12.93 10.97
CA MET A 1 21.70 -14.19 10.21
C MET A 1 20.97 -14.01 8.88
N SER A 2 21.61 -14.20 7.72
CA SER A 2 20.86 -14.25 6.45
C SER A 2 19.87 -15.40 6.56
N LYS A 3 18.58 -15.07 6.61
CA LYS A 3 17.53 -16.07 6.56
C LYS A 3 17.41 -16.50 5.12
N THR A 4 17.39 -17.80 4.87
CA THR A 4 17.05 -18.32 3.55
C THR A 4 15.55 -18.54 3.50
N ILE A 5 14.91 -18.07 2.42
CA ILE A 5 13.53 -18.42 2.12
C ILE A 5 13.59 -19.27 0.85
N MET A 6 13.08 -20.50 0.91
CA MET A 6 13.16 -21.48 -0.18
C MET A 6 14.60 -21.79 -0.66
N GLY A 7 15.58 -21.77 0.24
CA GLY A 7 16.99 -22.05 -0.09
C GLY A 7 17.71 -20.92 -0.85
N LYS A 8 17.04 -19.80 -1.10
CA LYS A 8 17.65 -18.56 -1.62
C LYS A 8 17.73 -17.52 -0.51
N ASP A 9 18.67 -16.60 -0.66
CA ASP A 9 18.83 -15.48 0.25
C ASP A 9 17.53 -14.65 0.31
N ALA A 10 16.99 -14.46 1.52
CA ALA A 10 15.71 -13.77 1.72
C ALA A 10 15.74 -12.33 1.20
N TYR A 11 16.87 -11.64 1.34
CA TYR A 11 17.02 -10.26 0.88
C TYR A 11 16.88 -10.17 -0.64
N TRP A 12 17.56 -11.04 -1.36
CA TRP A 12 17.47 -11.11 -2.81
C TRP A 12 16.07 -11.46 -3.30
N MET A 13 15.42 -12.44 -2.68
CA MET A 13 14.06 -12.80 -3.08
C MET A 13 13.04 -11.70 -2.77
N ASN A 14 13.20 -11.01 -1.64
CA ASN A 14 12.38 -9.87 -1.27
C ASN A 14 12.55 -8.71 -2.27
N PHE A 15 13.79 -8.40 -2.65
CA PHE A 15 14.10 -7.38 -3.63
C PHE A 15 13.43 -7.68 -4.99
N PHE A 16 13.59 -8.90 -5.51
CA PHE A 16 12.96 -9.29 -6.77
C PHE A 16 11.43 -9.24 -6.70
N GLY A 17 10.83 -9.72 -5.61
CA GLY A 17 9.39 -9.67 -5.43
C GLY A 17 8.87 -8.22 -5.39
N LEU A 18 9.56 -7.30 -4.69
CA LEU A 18 9.20 -5.88 -4.67
C LEU A 18 9.33 -5.23 -6.05
N MET A 19 10.36 -5.57 -6.83
CA MET A 19 10.51 -5.08 -8.19
C MET A 19 9.37 -5.56 -9.10
N LEU A 20 8.98 -6.84 -9.00
CA LEU A 20 7.86 -7.38 -9.75
C LEU A 20 6.53 -6.69 -9.39
N LEU A 21 6.24 -6.57 -8.09
CA LEU A 21 5.04 -5.89 -7.61
C LEU A 21 5.00 -4.42 -8.08
N THR A 22 6.14 -3.73 -8.06
CA THR A 22 6.25 -2.35 -8.55
C THR A 22 6.04 -2.27 -10.06
N LEU A 23 6.53 -3.24 -10.83
CA LEU A 23 6.28 -3.31 -12.27
C LEU A 23 4.79 -3.48 -12.57
N ILE A 24 4.08 -4.28 -11.78
CA ILE A 24 2.63 -4.45 -11.91
C ILE A 24 1.90 -3.13 -11.60
N GLU A 25 2.29 -2.39 -10.56
CA GLU A 25 1.69 -1.09 -10.25
C GLU A 25 1.90 -0.07 -11.38
N VAL A 26 3.13 0.00 -11.92
CA VAL A 26 3.45 0.88 -13.06
C VAL A 26 2.66 0.47 -14.30
N ALA A 27 2.53 -0.82 -14.57
CA ALA A 27 1.69 -1.31 -15.67
C ALA A 27 0.22 -0.92 -15.45
N ALA A 28 -0.32 -1.14 -14.26
CA ALA A 28 -1.72 -0.82 -13.95
C ALA A 28 -2.06 0.66 -14.13
N VAL A 29 -1.12 1.57 -13.86
CA VAL A 29 -1.31 3.02 -14.08
C VAL A 29 -0.97 3.45 -15.51
N GLY A 30 -0.09 2.71 -16.19
CA GLY A 30 0.45 3.07 -17.51
C GLY A 30 -0.27 2.45 -18.70
N THR A 31 -1.17 1.50 -18.49
CA THR A 31 -1.92 0.81 -19.55
C THR A 31 -3.42 1.05 -19.46
N ASP A 32 -4.12 1.02 -20.60
CA ASP A 32 -5.58 1.04 -20.66
C ASP A 32 -6.15 -0.27 -20.09
N LEU A 33 -6.83 -0.17 -18.95
CA LEU A 33 -7.48 -1.28 -18.27
C LEU A 33 -8.98 -1.37 -18.55
N GLY A 34 -9.54 -0.51 -19.40
CA GLY A 34 -10.97 -0.42 -19.71
C GLY A 34 -11.61 -1.77 -20.06
N PRO A 35 -11.09 -2.53 -21.03
CA PRO A 35 -11.64 -3.84 -21.40
C PRO A 35 -11.62 -4.85 -20.25
N THR A 36 -10.62 -4.76 -19.37
CA THR A 36 -10.52 -5.64 -18.19
C THR A 36 -11.53 -5.20 -17.13
N ALA A 37 -11.68 -3.89 -16.93
CA ALA A 37 -12.58 -3.31 -15.94
C ALA A 37 -14.06 -3.58 -16.25
N GLU A 38 -14.45 -3.54 -17.52
CA GLU A 38 -15.79 -3.94 -17.98
C GLU A 38 -16.13 -5.39 -17.61
N GLY A 39 -15.14 -6.30 -17.71
CA GLY A 39 -15.30 -7.70 -17.30
C GLY A 39 -15.53 -7.90 -15.80
N PHE A 40 -15.22 -6.90 -14.97
CA PHE A 40 -15.41 -6.93 -13.52
C PHE A 40 -16.56 -6.03 -13.04
N ASP A 41 -17.34 -5.40 -13.94
CA ASP A 41 -18.36 -4.40 -13.61
C ASP A 41 -17.79 -3.22 -12.80
N MET A 42 -16.61 -2.75 -13.19
CA MET A 42 -15.87 -1.67 -12.52
C MET A 42 -15.44 -0.60 -13.51
N THR A 43 -15.28 0.64 -13.03
CA THR A 43 -14.59 1.67 -13.82
C THR A 43 -13.09 1.38 -13.86
N GLU A 44 -12.40 1.80 -14.92
CA GLU A 44 -10.94 1.66 -15.07
C GLU A 44 -10.17 2.21 -13.85
N ARG A 45 -10.59 3.38 -13.36
CA ARG A 45 -10.00 4.01 -12.16
C ARG A 45 -10.22 3.17 -10.92
N GLN A 46 -11.41 2.59 -10.76
CA GLN A 46 -11.71 1.73 -9.63
C GLN A 46 -10.82 0.48 -9.68
N LEU A 47 -10.72 -0.19 -10.82
CA LEU A 47 -9.86 -1.36 -10.98
C LEU A 47 -8.38 -1.02 -10.69
N THR A 48 -7.88 0.10 -11.22
CA THR A 48 -6.52 0.57 -10.97
C THR A 48 -6.26 0.79 -9.48
N LEU A 49 -7.15 1.49 -8.78
CA LEU A 49 -7.02 1.72 -7.33
C LEU A 49 -7.05 0.43 -6.53
N TRP A 50 -7.87 -0.55 -6.93
CA TRP A 50 -7.89 -1.87 -6.30
C TRP A 50 -6.58 -2.61 -6.48
N ILE A 51 -6.01 -2.61 -7.68
CA ILE A 51 -4.71 -3.24 -7.95
C ILE A 51 -3.62 -2.62 -7.06
N LEU A 52 -3.54 -1.29 -7.01
CA LEU A 52 -2.56 -0.57 -6.18
C LEU A 52 -2.74 -0.89 -4.69
N THR A 53 -3.98 -0.90 -4.20
CA THR A 53 -4.29 -1.14 -2.79
C THR A 53 -3.95 -2.57 -2.38
N ILE A 54 -4.31 -3.55 -3.21
CA ILE A 54 -4.04 -4.97 -2.95
C ILE A 54 -2.53 -5.24 -2.96
N ILE A 55 -1.78 -4.62 -3.87
CA ILE A 55 -0.32 -4.78 -3.96
C ILE A 55 0.42 -4.06 -2.81
N ALA A 56 -0.12 -2.95 -2.31
CA ALA A 56 0.48 -2.22 -1.19
C ALA A 56 0.63 -3.07 0.08
N ILE A 57 -0.32 -3.98 0.35
CA ILE A 57 -0.31 -4.86 1.54
C ILE A 57 0.92 -5.79 1.56
N PRO A 58 1.13 -6.68 0.58
CA PRO A 58 2.29 -7.56 0.57
C PRO A 58 3.60 -6.77 0.48
N LYS A 59 3.66 -5.65 -0.26
CA LYS A 59 4.87 -4.80 -0.29
C LYS A 59 5.21 -4.27 1.10
N PHE A 60 4.22 -3.76 1.83
CA PHE A 60 4.41 -3.28 3.19
C PHE A 60 4.94 -4.39 4.10
N MET A 61 4.33 -5.58 4.05
CA MET A 61 4.77 -6.72 4.85
C MET A 61 6.19 -7.19 4.49
N MET A 62 6.52 -7.24 3.20
CA MET A 62 7.85 -7.60 2.68
C MET A 62 8.94 -6.64 3.17
N ILE A 63 8.65 -5.34 3.17
CA ILE A 63 9.58 -4.31 3.66
C ILE A 63 9.71 -4.39 5.19
N ALA A 64 8.58 -4.42 5.90
CA ALA A 64 8.55 -4.44 7.36
C ALA A 64 9.23 -5.69 7.94
N ALA A 65 8.86 -6.87 7.45
CA ALA A 65 9.35 -8.13 7.99
C ALA A 65 10.84 -8.38 7.65
N ILE A 66 11.26 -8.12 6.41
CA ILE A 66 12.60 -8.53 5.93
C ILE A 66 13.59 -7.36 5.95
N PHE A 67 13.28 -6.21 5.36
CA PHE A 67 14.24 -5.11 5.27
C PHE A 67 14.36 -4.29 6.57
N MET A 68 13.26 -4.13 7.29
CA MET A 68 13.27 -3.45 8.60
C MET A 68 13.50 -4.42 9.77
N HIS A 69 13.67 -5.72 9.50
CA HIS A 69 13.84 -6.78 10.50
C HIS A 69 12.79 -6.78 11.63
N LEU A 70 11.57 -6.30 11.35
CA LEU A 70 10.49 -6.27 12.34
C LEU A 70 9.91 -7.66 12.60
N TRP A 71 10.42 -8.72 11.96
CA TRP A 71 9.94 -10.07 12.17
C TRP A 71 11.06 -11.11 12.25
N GLY A 72 11.04 -11.91 13.33
CA GLY A 72 11.82 -13.12 13.48
C GLY A 72 13.25 -12.95 14.01
N GLU A 73 13.64 -11.76 14.44
CA GLU A 73 14.84 -11.55 15.28
C GLU A 73 14.45 -11.45 16.77
N ASN A 74 15.41 -11.69 17.67
CA ASN A 74 15.13 -11.69 19.12
C ASN A 74 14.52 -10.36 19.61
N ASP A 75 14.92 -9.24 19.00
CA ASP A 75 14.44 -7.89 19.37
C ASP A 75 13.32 -7.39 18.45
N SER A 76 12.85 -8.20 17.49
CA SER A 76 11.84 -7.79 16.50
C SER A 76 10.52 -7.34 17.13
N GLY A 77 10.15 -7.88 18.30
CA GLY A 77 8.96 -7.49 19.04
C GLY A 77 8.99 -6.04 19.53
N ILE A 78 10.09 -5.59 20.14
CA ILE A 78 10.21 -4.21 20.65
C ILE A 78 10.32 -3.21 19.48
N LEU A 79 11.01 -3.59 18.41
CA LEU A 79 11.14 -2.78 17.20
C LEU A 79 9.79 -2.63 16.48
N THR A 80 8.98 -3.68 16.43
CA THR A 80 7.62 -3.61 15.87
C THR A 80 6.72 -2.70 16.69
N LEU A 81 6.76 -2.83 18.01
CA LEU A 81 5.92 -2.03 18.91
C LEU A 81 6.30 -0.54 18.85
N THR A 82 7.59 -0.24 18.75
CA THR A 82 8.08 1.14 18.54
C THR A 82 7.75 1.69 17.16
N ALA A 83 7.60 0.85 16.13
CA ALA A 83 7.11 1.27 14.80
C ALA A 83 5.58 1.46 14.76
N LEU A 84 4.82 0.63 15.49
CA LEU A 84 3.35 0.72 15.53
C LEU A 84 2.86 1.96 16.29
N PHE A 85 3.59 2.42 17.31
CA PHE A 85 3.21 3.61 18.07
C PHE A 85 3.08 4.89 17.21
N PRO A 86 4.10 5.33 16.44
CA PRO A 86 3.95 6.48 15.54
C PRO A 86 2.95 6.21 14.42
N ALA A 87 2.87 4.98 13.89
CA ALA A 87 1.88 4.64 12.87
C ALA A 87 0.44 4.82 13.37
N PHE A 88 0.15 4.39 14.61
CA PHE A 88 -1.12 4.63 15.27
C PHE A 88 -1.43 6.13 15.38
N PHE A 89 -0.46 6.94 15.84
CA PHE A 89 -0.66 8.38 15.92
C PHE A 89 -0.91 9.03 14.56
N ILE A 90 -0.20 8.62 13.51
CA ILE A 90 -0.45 9.10 12.14
C ILE A 90 -1.87 8.75 11.70
N ILE A 91 -2.32 7.52 11.94
CA ILE A 91 -3.69 7.09 11.60
C ILE A 91 -4.71 7.96 12.33
N ILE A 92 -4.53 8.18 13.63
CA ILE A 92 -5.41 9.04 14.43
C ILE A 92 -5.37 10.49 13.92
N MET A 93 -4.20 11.03 13.59
CA MET A 93 -4.09 12.38 13.02
C MET A 93 -4.82 12.48 11.69
N VAL A 94 -4.69 11.51 10.79
CA VAL A 94 -5.40 11.53 9.50
C VAL A 94 -6.92 11.39 9.70
N LEU A 95 -7.37 10.44 10.53
CA LEU A 95 -8.80 10.17 10.72
C LEU A 95 -9.51 11.26 11.53
N PHE A 96 -8.90 11.76 12.60
CA PHE A 96 -9.53 12.76 13.45
C PHE A 96 -9.18 14.17 13.00
N ILE A 97 -7.90 14.52 12.86
CA ILE A 97 -7.56 15.90 12.46
C ILE A 97 -7.82 16.12 10.98
N GLY A 98 -7.43 15.17 10.12
CA GLY A 98 -7.59 15.28 8.68
C GLY A 98 -9.03 15.23 8.21
N LEU A 99 -9.85 14.28 8.70
CA LEU A 99 -11.22 14.09 8.22
C LEU A 99 -12.30 14.83 9.02
N THR A 100 -12.01 15.34 10.22
CA THR A 100 -13.00 16.13 11.02
C THR A 100 -12.81 17.64 10.92
N HIS A 101 -11.83 18.12 10.15
CA HIS A 101 -11.66 19.55 9.90
C HIS A 101 -12.85 20.10 9.09
N PRO A 102 -13.40 21.30 9.41
CA PRO A 102 -14.33 21.97 8.50
C PRO A 102 -13.59 22.23 7.18
N GLU A 103 -14.12 21.74 6.06
CA GLU A 103 -13.45 21.66 4.74
C GLU A 103 -12.63 20.39 4.42
N ALA A 104 -12.54 19.40 5.31
CA ALA A 104 -11.80 18.16 5.04
C ALA A 104 -12.26 17.44 3.77
N ALA A 105 -13.57 17.39 3.53
CA ALA A 105 -14.14 16.87 2.30
C ALA A 105 -14.43 17.99 1.28
N THR A 106 -14.93 19.16 1.69
CA THR A 106 -15.42 20.20 0.75
C THR A 106 -14.32 21.08 0.14
N GLY A 107 -13.19 21.24 0.82
CA GLY A 107 -12.03 22.01 0.35
C GLY A 107 -11.11 21.24 -0.60
N LEU A 108 -11.34 19.94 -0.79
CA LEU A 108 -10.60 19.13 -1.74
C LEU A 108 -11.01 19.45 -3.18
N PRO A 109 -10.06 19.44 -4.14
CA PRO A 109 -10.36 19.52 -5.56
C PRO A 109 -11.44 18.51 -5.97
N ALA A 110 -12.30 18.86 -6.94
CA ALA A 110 -13.46 18.06 -7.32
C ALA A 110 -13.15 16.59 -7.69
N TRP A 111 -11.92 16.30 -8.12
CA TRP A 111 -11.47 14.94 -8.46
C TRP A 111 -11.06 14.10 -7.24
N CYS A 112 -10.82 14.70 -6.08
CA CYS A 112 -10.56 14.03 -4.80
C CYS A 112 -11.80 13.89 -3.92
N ARG A 113 -12.93 14.53 -4.31
CA ARG A 113 -14.14 14.56 -3.50
C ARG A 113 -15.08 13.40 -3.83
N PRO A 114 -15.61 12.71 -2.82
CA PRO A 114 -16.70 11.76 -3.03
C PRO A 114 -17.93 12.47 -3.62
N GLY A 115 -18.45 12.00 -4.75
CA GLY A 115 -19.69 12.48 -5.37
C GLY A 115 -19.56 13.68 -6.31
N THR A 116 -18.35 14.22 -6.58
CA THR A 116 -18.13 15.31 -7.56
C THR A 116 -17.26 14.91 -8.75
N TYR A 117 -16.99 13.62 -8.91
CA TYR A 117 -16.58 13.07 -10.19
C TYR A 117 -17.77 13.28 -11.12
N GLY A 118 -17.70 14.26 -12.03
CA GLY A 118 -18.76 14.63 -12.97
C GLY A 118 -19.09 13.52 -13.96
N LEU A 119 -19.69 12.46 -13.43
CA LEU A 119 -20.50 11.44 -14.09
C LEU A 119 -21.94 11.93 -14.09
#